data_AF-A0A4Q7VAX8-F1
#
_entry.id   AF-A0A4Q7VAX8-F1
#
_cell.length_a   1.000
_cell.length_b   1.000
_cell.length_c   1.000
_cell.angle_alpha   90.00
_cell.angle_beta   90.00
_cell.angle_gamma   90.00
#
_symmetry.space_group_name_H-M   'P 1'
#
loop_
_entity.id
_entity.type
_entity.pdbx_description
1 polymer ?
#
loop_
_entity_poly.entity_id
_entity_poly.type
_entity_poly.pdbx_seq_one_letter_code
_entity_poly.pdbx_strand_id
1 'polypeptide(L)'
;MTNLKYLFISLLAVFFIACEDDFETPNVTAPVQGTAPVLEEVTEAIDLILMKKNEKDTIVDLSWSAATYADPIGVRYYVQVDTVNNEFKNPLEFDRVATTETSIKVGDLNTLISSRYAPAKQVELEVRIRAFANEDLDNLYTASFTMKVTPYLDVPIPAELFMYGTATATEQVSGALKAYGKDNIFTKYLKLTKDGLFKFSDKQADDGYDYNFGKFATVSDNIEAAADDAGNFKFTGETGWYAVTADFVSSNLSIAPYMVESTTYGYDYDNIYMVGGYNSTDPFWDAGNAVAMTKKSEGVFTIEKELQDGAEFKFIGQQSWGDLDWGNIAEKGQSGILAPKGKNDNITFDGADAVYNITVDLNAGTYSIEAKPVFPTELYMTGNGVGPDDEDWNWKNELQFVPVNSHPELFWKIVWMKGSGNFKCAPQAAWAGGDFGRDGDATNGVYAKGGTDIPVPATAGYYMVVVDLANNTIEIAEPKVYGMGNVFGGWDGGDPADLFTVDNTNKVIKFDGVPNDGELRMYVDAPTLNCDWWQAEFIVLNDKIEFRGTGGDQDRVNVTAGDNISLNFLTGAGSITTP
;
A
#
# COMPACT_ATOMS: atom_id res chain seq x y z
N MET A 1 -14.98 -116.22 55.25
CA MET A 1 -14.76 -116.84 56.56
C MET A 1 -13.99 -115.86 57.43
N THR A 2 -14.51 -115.60 58.64
CA THR A 2 -13.79 -115.19 59.87
C THR A 2 -12.90 -113.94 59.81
N ASN A 3 -13.31 -112.83 60.44
CA ASN A 3 -13.26 -112.54 61.89
C ASN A 3 -11.92 -111.99 62.40
N LEU A 4 -12.08 -110.97 63.25
CA LEU A 4 -11.34 -110.67 64.47
C LEU A 4 -9.99 -109.93 64.33
N LYS A 5 -9.91 -108.62 64.62
CA LYS A 5 -10.16 -107.86 65.89
C LYS A 5 -8.95 -107.89 66.85
N TYR A 6 -8.78 -106.73 67.49
CA TYR A 6 -8.16 -106.47 68.81
C TYR A 6 -6.64 -106.27 68.85
N LEU A 7 -6.06 -105.34 69.62
CA LEU A 7 -6.54 -104.22 70.45
C LEU A 7 -5.28 -103.48 70.98
N PHE A 8 -5.32 -102.14 71.01
CA PHE A 8 -4.66 -101.19 71.95
C PHE A 8 -3.15 -101.28 72.30
N ILE A 9 -2.45 -100.15 72.17
CA ILE A 9 -1.85 -99.39 73.30
C ILE A 9 -1.42 -97.99 72.84
N SER A 10 -1.65 -97.03 73.75
CA SER A 10 -1.42 -95.59 73.70
C SER A 10 -0.01 -95.14 73.29
N LEU A 11 0.08 -94.18 72.36
CA LEU A 11 1.09 -93.13 72.39
C LEU A 11 0.61 -91.93 71.55
N LEU A 12 0.73 -90.74 72.13
CA LEU A 12 0.49 -89.44 71.53
C LEU A 12 1.43 -89.26 70.32
N ALA A 13 0.98 -89.59 69.12
CA ALA A 13 1.69 -89.46 67.84
C ALA A 13 1.19 -88.18 67.14
N VAL A 14 1.99 -87.13 66.95
CA VAL A 14 3.05 -87.01 65.92
C VAL A 14 2.42 -87.04 64.51
N PHE A 15 2.36 -85.85 63.93
CA PHE A 15 2.26 -85.51 62.50
C PHE A 15 0.97 -85.88 61.75
N PHE A 16 0.05 -84.90 61.69
CA PHE A 16 -0.77 -84.70 60.51
C PHE A 16 0.13 -84.09 59.41
N ILE A 17 0.57 -84.91 58.47
CA ILE A 17 0.91 -84.51 57.11
C ILE A 17 0.02 -85.36 56.19
N ALA A 18 -0.92 -84.71 55.51
CA ALA A 18 -1.53 -85.20 54.27
C ALA A 18 -2.18 -84.01 53.55
N CYS A 19 -1.65 -83.71 52.36
CA CYS A 19 -2.04 -82.71 51.37
C CYS A 19 -1.97 -81.23 51.83
N GLU A 20 -0.75 -80.69 51.87
CA GLU A 20 -0.54 -79.48 51.09
C GLU A 20 -0.86 -79.87 49.64
N ASP A 21 -2.05 -79.52 49.17
CA ASP A 21 -2.15 -79.26 47.74
C ASP A 21 -1.25 -78.05 47.53
N ASP A 22 -0.01 -78.33 47.10
CA ASP A 22 0.69 -77.44 46.20
C ASP A 22 -0.34 -77.07 45.13
N PHE A 23 -0.99 -75.93 45.30
CA PHE A 23 -1.29 -75.11 44.15
C PHE A 23 0.08 -74.82 43.56
N GLU A 24 0.55 -75.73 42.71
CA GLU A 24 1.30 -75.33 41.54
C GLU A 24 0.41 -74.26 40.91
N THR A 25 0.68 -73.00 41.28
CA THR A 25 0.46 -71.92 40.34
C THR A 25 1.17 -72.42 39.09
N PRO A 26 0.43 -72.72 38.00
CA PRO A 26 1.11 -73.05 36.77
C PRO A 26 2.12 -71.92 36.56
N ASN A 27 3.37 -72.26 36.25
CA ASN A 27 4.33 -71.27 35.80
C ASN A 27 3.56 -70.32 34.89
N VAL A 28 3.56 -69.03 35.20
CA VAL A 28 3.06 -68.02 34.27
C VAL A 28 4.01 -68.11 33.07
N THR A 29 3.72 -69.03 32.16
CA THR A 29 4.21 -68.98 30.79
C THR A 29 3.80 -67.60 30.33
N ALA A 30 4.78 -66.77 29.98
CA ALA A 30 4.60 -65.37 29.60
C ALA A 30 3.26 -65.18 28.88
N PRO A 31 2.42 -64.23 29.30
CA PRO A 31 1.10 -64.06 28.70
C PRO A 31 1.26 -64.00 27.18
N VAL A 32 0.51 -64.83 26.44
CA VAL A 32 0.45 -64.72 24.98
C VAL A 32 -0.13 -63.34 24.69
N GLN A 33 0.76 -62.42 24.37
CA GLN A 33 0.55 -60.99 24.48
C GLN A 33 -0.45 -60.44 23.46
N GLY A 34 -0.73 -61.22 22.42
CA GLY A 34 -1.63 -60.87 21.34
C GLY A 34 -1.03 -61.12 19.96
N THR A 35 -1.82 -60.91 18.90
CA THR A 35 -1.33 -60.86 17.52
C THR A 35 -1.21 -59.39 17.11
N ALA A 36 -0.02 -58.99 16.69
CA ALA A 36 0.24 -57.63 16.24
C ALA A 36 -0.58 -57.28 14.98
N PRO A 37 -0.98 -56.00 14.82
CA PRO A 37 -1.57 -55.54 13.57
C PRO A 37 -0.56 -55.67 12.42
N VAL A 38 -1.05 -55.92 11.21
CA VAL A 38 -0.24 -56.00 9.98
C VAL A 38 -0.65 -54.87 9.06
N LEU A 39 0.29 -53.97 8.76
CA LEU A 39 0.09 -52.87 7.82
C LEU A 39 0.00 -53.43 6.40
N GLU A 40 -1.00 -52.98 5.62
CA GLU A 40 -1.05 -53.26 4.19
C GLU A 40 0.14 -52.61 3.48
N GLU A 41 0.70 -53.28 2.48
CA GLU A 41 1.95 -52.84 1.85
C GLU A 41 1.80 -51.45 1.21
N VAL A 42 2.64 -50.51 1.64
CA VAL A 42 2.79 -49.21 0.99
C VAL A 42 3.73 -49.41 -0.21
N THR A 43 3.13 -49.55 -1.40
CA THR A 43 3.86 -49.93 -2.62
C THR A 43 4.56 -48.76 -3.32
N GLU A 44 4.14 -47.52 -3.03
CA GLU A 44 4.74 -46.32 -3.61
C GLU A 44 5.78 -45.71 -2.67
N ALA A 45 6.96 -45.41 -3.21
CA ALA A 45 7.99 -44.69 -2.46
C ALA A 45 7.55 -43.24 -2.24
N ILE A 46 7.55 -42.79 -0.99
CA ILE A 46 7.18 -41.42 -0.62
C ILE A 46 8.46 -40.58 -0.53
N ASP A 47 8.66 -39.70 -1.52
CA ASP A 47 9.71 -38.67 -1.55
C ASP A 47 9.08 -37.34 -1.96
N LEU A 48 8.81 -36.46 -0.99
CA LEU A 48 7.95 -35.28 -1.18
C LEU A 48 8.53 -34.02 -0.54
N ILE A 49 8.30 -32.88 -1.20
CA ILE A 49 8.42 -31.56 -0.58
C ILE A 49 7.03 -31.17 -0.10
N LEU A 50 6.86 -31.02 1.22
CA LEU A 50 5.60 -30.58 1.80
C LEU A 50 5.39 -29.11 1.46
N MET A 51 4.18 -28.73 1.03
CA MET A 51 3.87 -27.35 0.63
C MET A 51 2.61 -26.87 1.35
N LYS A 52 2.63 -25.65 1.91
CA LYS A 52 1.48 -25.05 2.60
C LYS A 52 0.22 -25.02 1.73
N LYS A 53 0.35 -24.71 0.43
CA LYS A 53 -0.77 -24.69 -0.52
C LYS A 53 -1.48 -26.05 -0.68
N ASN A 54 -0.80 -27.14 -0.36
CA ASN A 54 -1.29 -28.51 -0.48
C ASN A 54 -1.60 -29.13 0.89
N GLU A 55 -1.72 -28.33 1.96
CA GLU A 55 -1.86 -28.85 3.33
C GLU A 55 -3.03 -29.83 3.53
N LYS A 56 -4.05 -29.78 2.66
CA LYS A 56 -5.24 -30.63 2.69
C LYS A 56 -5.09 -31.93 1.90
N ASP A 57 -4.05 -32.04 1.07
CA ASP A 57 -3.81 -33.19 0.22
C ASP A 57 -3.36 -34.39 1.06
N THR A 58 -3.85 -35.58 0.69
CA THR A 58 -3.43 -36.84 1.29
C THR A 58 -2.07 -37.26 0.70
N ILE A 59 -1.12 -37.59 1.58
CA ILE A 59 0.17 -38.19 1.22
C ILE A 59 0.00 -39.69 0.99
N VAL A 60 -0.63 -40.37 1.96
CA VAL A 60 -0.81 -41.82 1.96
C VAL A 60 -2.03 -42.20 2.79
N ASP A 61 -2.83 -43.12 2.26
CA ASP A 61 -3.88 -43.81 3.00
C ASP A 61 -3.28 -45.11 3.58
N LEU A 62 -3.51 -45.33 4.88
CA LEU A 62 -2.98 -46.45 5.64
C LEU A 62 -4.11 -47.34 6.12
N SER A 63 -3.98 -48.63 5.92
CA SER A 63 -4.89 -49.69 6.35
C SER A 63 -4.10 -50.81 7.01
N TRP A 64 -4.63 -51.42 8.08
CA TRP A 64 -3.98 -52.52 8.78
C TRP A 64 -4.97 -53.54 9.32
N SER A 65 -4.51 -54.75 9.64
CA SER A 65 -5.32 -55.74 10.35
C SER A 65 -5.51 -55.35 11.82
N ALA A 66 -6.66 -55.67 12.41
CA ALA A 66 -6.88 -55.44 13.84
C ALA A 66 -5.89 -56.23 14.71
N ALA A 67 -5.36 -55.60 15.76
CA ALA A 67 -4.61 -56.28 16.80
C ALA A 67 -5.54 -57.15 17.65
N THR A 68 -5.08 -58.34 18.05
CA THR A 68 -5.83 -59.20 18.97
C THR A 68 -5.05 -59.32 20.27
N TYR A 69 -5.75 -59.26 21.41
CA TYR A 69 -5.19 -59.55 22.73
C TYR A 69 -5.88 -60.80 23.29
N ALA A 70 -5.27 -61.42 24.32
CA ALA A 70 -5.80 -62.64 24.92
C ALA A 70 -7.23 -62.44 25.47
N ASP A 71 -7.52 -61.26 26.01
CA ASP A 71 -8.85 -60.86 26.47
C ASP A 71 -9.53 -59.91 25.46
N PRO A 72 -10.86 -59.97 25.32
CA PRO A 72 -11.61 -59.05 24.46
C PRO A 72 -11.63 -57.64 25.06
N ILE A 73 -10.63 -56.85 24.68
CA ILE A 73 -10.43 -55.46 25.10
C ILE A 73 -10.48 -54.50 23.90
N GLY A 74 -10.94 -53.28 24.13
CA GLY A 74 -10.93 -52.24 23.11
C GLY A 74 -9.51 -51.79 22.77
N VAL A 75 -9.16 -51.81 21.49
CA VAL A 75 -7.85 -51.36 20.99
C VAL A 75 -7.98 -49.97 20.36
N ARG A 76 -6.95 -49.15 20.55
CA ARG A 76 -6.73 -47.87 19.87
C ARG A 76 -5.40 -47.90 19.15
N TYR A 77 -5.30 -47.13 18.07
CA TYR A 77 -4.11 -47.10 17.23
C TYR A 77 -3.54 -45.69 17.17
N TYR A 78 -2.22 -45.62 17.06
CA TYR A 78 -1.44 -44.41 16.86
C TYR A 78 -0.51 -44.63 15.67
N VAL A 79 -0.52 -43.70 14.72
CA VAL A 79 0.54 -43.64 13.72
C VAL A 79 1.76 -43.00 14.37
N GLN A 80 2.86 -43.73 14.46
CA GLN A 80 4.13 -43.26 15.01
C GLN A 80 5.09 -42.92 13.87
N VAL A 81 5.78 -41.79 14.00
CA VAL A 81 6.81 -41.31 13.07
C VAL A 81 8.10 -41.06 13.86
N ASP A 82 9.23 -41.56 13.38
CA ASP A 82 10.54 -41.25 13.96
C ASP A 82 11.61 -41.10 12.87
N THR A 83 12.80 -40.66 13.25
CA THR A 83 13.96 -40.67 12.36
C THR A 83 14.34 -42.12 12.05
N VAL A 84 14.66 -42.42 10.79
CA VAL A 84 15.16 -43.74 10.38
C VAL A 84 16.35 -44.15 11.25
N ASN A 85 16.39 -45.42 11.68
CA ASN A 85 17.39 -46.00 12.58
C ASN A 85 17.38 -45.47 14.03
N ASN A 86 16.40 -44.66 14.44
CA ASN A 86 16.25 -44.25 15.85
C ASN A 86 15.49 -45.28 16.71
N GLU A 87 15.06 -46.39 16.11
CA GLU A 87 14.38 -47.52 16.77
C GLU A 87 13.09 -47.10 17.51
N PHE A 88 12.46 -46.01 17.08
CA PHE A 88 11.28 -45.43 17.74
C PHE A 88 11.51 -45.18 19.24
N LYS A 89 12.71 -44.74 19.64
CA LYS A 89 13.02 -44.40 21.03
C LYS A 89 12.21 -43.20 21.53
N ASN A 90 11.98 -42.23 20.65
CA ASN A 90 11.23 -41.01 20.94
C ASN A 90 10.29 -40.68 19.77
N PRO A 91 9.28 -41.51 19.47
CA PRO A 91 8.43 -41.33 18.31
C PRO A 91 7.52 -40.10 18.48
N LEU A 92 7.25 -39.42 17.38
CA LEU A 92 6.16 -38.47 17.25
C LEU A 92 4.88 -39.27 16.95
N GLU A 93 3.74 -38.87 17.49
CA GLU A 93 2.47 -39.60 17.31
C GLU A 93 1.38 -38.67 16.78
N PHE A 94 0.62 -39.17 15.81
CA PHE A 94 -0.67 -38.57 15.45
C PHE A 94 -1.73 -38.86 16.54
N ASP A 95 -2.86 -38.16 16.45
CA ASP A 95 -4.02 -38.41 17.30
C ASP A 95 -4.50 -39.87 17.21
N ARG A 96 -5.00 -40.37 18.35
CA ARG A 96 -5.48 -41.76 18.45
C ARG A 96 -6.69 -42.00 17.54
N VAL A 97 -6.72 -43.16 16.89
CA VAL A 97 -7.88 -43.64 16.10
C VAL A 97 -8.44 -44.95 16.66
N ALA A 98 -9.73 -45.18 16.42
CA ALA A 98 -10.43 -46.41 16.82
C ALA A 98 -10.67 -47.38 15.66
N THR A 99 -10.47 -46.92 14.42
CA THR A 99 -10.55 -47.68 13.18
C THR A 99 -9.21 -48.31 12.84
N THR A 100 -9.21 -49.21 11.86
CA THR A 100 -8.01 -49.85 11.31
C THR A 100 -7.56 -49.22 9.99
N GLU A 101 -7.92 -47.96 9.79
CA GLU A 101 -7.56 -47.15 8.64
C GLU A 101 -7.45 -45.68 9.05
N THR A 102 -6.55 -44.95 8.41
CA THR A 102 -6.39 -43.49 8.51
C THR A 102 -5.58 -42.96 7.34
N SER A 103 -5.53 -41.63 7.17
CA SER A 103 -4.73 -40.96 6.14
C SER A 103 -3.70 -40.06 6.78
N ILE A 104 -2.50 -39.96 6.19
CA ILE A 104 -1.54 -38.91 6.51
C ILE A 104 -1.72 -37.80 5.48
N LYS A 105 -2.01 -36.57 5.93
CA LYS A 105 -2.08 -35.37 5.08
C LYS A 105 -0.83 -34.52 5.19
N VAL A 106 -0.61 -33.68 4.19
CA VAL A 106 0.55 -32.76 4.12
C VAL A 106 0.63 -31.85 5.35
N GLY A 107 -0.47 -31.17 5.71
CA GLY A 107 -0.50 -30.24 6.84
C GLY A 107 -0.31 -30.93 8.19
N ASP A 108 -0.95 -32.09 8.36
CA ASP A 108 -0.87 -32.87 9.60
C ASP A 108 0.55 -33.40 9.83
N LEU A 109 1.18 -33.94 8.78
CA LEU A 109 2.58 -34.38 8.85
C LEU A 109 3.52 -33.21 9.12
N ASN A 110 3.37 -32.09 8.41
CA ASN A 110 4.22 -30.91 8.62
C ASN A 110 4.12 -30.40 10.05
N THR A 111 2.89 -30.29 10.58
CA THR A 111 2.63 -29.88 11.96
C THR A 111 3.34 -30.81 12.94
N LEU A 112 3.17 -32.12 12.78
CA LEU A 112 3.76 -33.12 13.67
C LEU A 112 5.29 -33.02 13.73
N ILE A 113 5.92 -32.86 12.57
CA ILE A 113 7.39 -32.94 12.45
C ILE A 113 8.10 -31.58 12.63
N SER A 114 7.38 -30.46 12.57
CA SER A 114 7.94 -29.09 12.62
C SER A 114 8.73 -28.77 13.90
N SER A 115 8.41 -29.41 15.03
CA SER A 115 9.13 -29.21 16.30
C SER A 115 10.51 -29.86 16.33
N ARG A 116 10.77 -30.84 15.46
CA ARG A 116 11.99 -31.66 15.47
C ARG A 116 12.90 -31.39 14.28
N TYR A 117 12.33 -31.08 13.12
CA TYR A 117 13.07 -30.94 11.88
C TYR A 117 12.90 -29.53 11.33
N ALA A 118 14.03 -28.93 10.95
CA ALA A 118 14.03 -27.59 10.36
C ALA A 118 13.32 -27.61 8.98
N PRO A 119 12.55 -26.55 8.66
CA PRO A 119 11.95 -26.41 7.34
C PRO A 119 13.00 -26.35 6.23
N ALA A 120 12.60 -26.66 5.00
CA ALA A 120 13.45 -26.67 3.80
C ALA A 120 14.65 -27.63 3.85
N LYS A 121 14.70 -28.57 4.81
CA LYS A 121 15.71 -29.64 4.87
C LYS A 121 15.05 -31.01 4.73
N GLN A 122 15.47 -31.79 3.75
CA GLN A 122 14.98 -33.16 3.57
C GLN A 122 15.38 -34.02 4.79
N VAL A 123 14.43 -34.79 5.28
CA VAL A 123 14.62 -35.75 6.36
C VAL A 123 14.06 -37.11 5.96
N GLU A 124 14.73 -38.17 6.41
CA GLU A 124 14.27 -39.54 6.23
C GLU A 124 13.57 -40.00 7.51
N LEU A 125 12.31 -40.39 7.36
CA LEU A 125 11.42 -40.78 8.45
C LEU A 125 11.02 -42.25 8.30
N GLU A 126 10.80 -42.89 9.44
CA GLU A 126 10.29 -44.24 9.57
C GLU A 126 8.92 -44.19 10.26
N VAL A 127 7.94 -44.92 9.73
CA VAL A 127 6.54 -44.88 10.18
C VAL A 127 6.04 -46.28 10.53
N ARG A 128 5.35 -46.42 11.66
CA ARG A 128 4.68 -47.66 12.08
C ARG A 128 3.36 -47.39 12.79
N ILE A 129 2.49 -48.39 12.90
CA ILE A 129 1.27 -48.30 13.72
C ILE A 129 1.53 -48.95 15.08
N ARG A 130 1.22 -48.22 16.16
CA ARG A 130 1.19 -48.73 17.54
C ARG A 130 -0.25 -49.05 17.94
N ALA A 131 -0.53 -50.30 18.27
CA ALA A 131 -1.76 -50.73 18.93
C ALA A 131 -1.61 -50.64 20.44
N PHE A 132 -2.59 -50.03 21.09
CA PHE A 132 -2.66 -49.83 22.53
C PHE A 132 -4.03 -50.26 23.04
N ALA A 133 -4.05 -51.11 24.07
CA ALA A 133 -5.27 -51.55 24.74
C ALA A 133 -5.44 -50.83 26.09
N ASN A 134 -4.52 -51.07 27.02
CA ASN A 134 -4.46 -50.43 28.33
C ASN A 134 -2.99 -50.36 28.81
N GLU A 135 -2.76 -49.78 29.99
CA GLU A 135 -1.43 -49.58 30.56
C GLU A 135 -0.75 -50.86 31.09
N ASP A 136 -1.51 -51.92 31.32
CA ASP A 136 -1.02 -53.21 31.86
C ASP A 136 -0.58 -54.19 30.77
N LEU A 137 -0.87 -53.88 29.50
CA LEU A 137 -0.55 -54.70 28.34
C LEU A 137 0.49 -54.02 27.46
N ASP A 138 1.44 -54.80 26.95
CA ASP A 138 2.41 -54.25 26.01
C ASP A 138 1.73 -53.79 24.72
N ASN A 139 2.31 -52.73 24.17
CA ASN A 139 1.95 -52.24 22.84
C ASN A 139 2.36 -53.26 21.77
N LEU A 140 1.51 -53.44 20.77
CA LEU A 140 1.82 -54.24 19.58
C LEU A 140 2.07 -53.31 18.39
N TYR A 141 2.94 -53.70 17.47
CA TYR A 141 3.38 -52.82 16.39
C TYR A 141 3.32 -53.50 15.02
N THR A 142 3.01 -52.74 13.98
CA THR A 142 3.21 -53.19 12.60
C THR A 142 4.70 -53.19 12.23
N ALA A 143 5.03 -53.82 11.09
CA ALA A 143 6.25 -53.46 10.38
C ALA A 143 6.25 -51.97 10.02
N SER A 144 7.44 -51.39 9.91
CA SER A 144 7.62 -50.00 9.50
C SER A 144 7.84 -49.87 7.99
N PHE A 145 7.56 -48.68 7.47
CA PHE A 145 7.99 -48.24 6.15
C PHE A 145 8.72 -46.88 6.26
N THR A 146 9.42 -46.48 5.20
CA THR A 146 10.19 -45.22 5.19
C THR A 146 9.59 -44.20 4.24
N MET A 147 9.81 -42.92 4.53
CA MET A 147 9.49 -41.79 3.65
C MET A 147 10.60 -40.74 3.72
N LYS A 148 10.78 -39.99 2.63
CA LYS A 148 11.64 -38.80 2.59
C LYS A 148 10.75 -37.58 2.46
N VAL A 149 10.89 -36.62 3.37
CA VAL A 149 10.06 -35.41 3.34
C VAL A 149 10.89 -34.18 3.60
N THR A 150 10.52 -33.07 2.95
CA THR A 150 11.06 -31.74 3.26
C THR A 150 9.93 -30.90 3.85
N PRO A 151 9.95 -30.56 5.15
CA PRO A 151 8.91 -29.74 5.78
C PRO A 151 8.98 -28.29 5.33
N TYR A 152 7.85 -27.58 5.43
CA TYR A 152 7.75 -26.14 5.17
C TYR A 152 7.56 -25.36 6.49
N LEU A 153 7.86 -24.06 6.45
CA LEU A 153 7.58 -23.17 7.57
C LEU A 153 6.12 -22.72 7.53
N ASP A 154 5.35 -22.99 8.58
CA ASP A 154 3.90 -22.74 8.59
C ASP A 154 3.56 -21.25 8.71
N VAL A 155 3.53 -20.60 7.55
CA VAL A 155 3.21 -19.18 7.38
C VAL A 155 1.98 -19.07 6.47
N PRO A 156 0.98 -18.25 6.82
CA PRO A 156 -0.16 -17.98 5.96
C PRO A 156 0.28 -17.44 4.59
N ILE A 157 -0.37 -17.88 3.52
CA ILE A 157 -0.10 -17.36 2.17
C ILE A 157 -0.95 -16.11 1.95
N PRO A 158 -0.36 -14.93 1.67
CA PRO A 158 -1.13 -13.73 1.42
C PRO A 158 -1.87 -13.79 0.08
N ALA A 159 -2.99 -13.08 -0.02
CA ALA A 159 -3.62 -12.80 -1.32
C ALA A 159 -2.86 -11.69 -2.09
N GLU A 160 -2.36 -10.70 -1.36
CA GLU A 160 -1.53 -9.61 -1.87
C GLU A 160 -0.35 -9.38 -0.92
N LEU A 161 0.80 -8.95 -1.44
CA LEU A 161 2.00 -8.72 -0.63
C LEU A 161 2.52 -7.31 -0.90
N PHE A 162 2.79 -6.58 0.18
CA PHE A 162 3.30 -5.21 0.13
C PHE A 162 4.61 -5.10 0.89
N MET A 163 5.61 -4.42 0.33
CA MET A 163 6.93 -4.22 0.93
C MET A 163 7.12 -2.78 1.39
N TYR A 164 7.69 -2.57 2.57
CA TYR A 164 7.99 -1.24 3.10
C TYR A 164 9.08 -1.27 4.17
N GLY A 165 9.64 -0.11 4.48
CA GLY A 165 10.69 0.12 5.47
C GLY A 165 11.78 1.06 4.96
N THR A 166 12.75 1.38 5.82
CA THR A 166 13.84 2.33 5.53
C THR A 166 14.77 1.87 4.40
N ALA A 167 14.74 0.57 4.02
CA ALA A 167 15.42 0.08 2.83
C ALA A 167 14.71 0.49 1.52
N THR A 168 13.44 0.88 1.56
CA THR A 168 12.59 1.13 0.39
C THR A 168 12.25 2.62 0.27
N ALA A 169 11.47 3.00 -0.77
CA ALA A 169 11.02 4.38 -0.96
C ALA A 169 9.97 4.86 0.07
N THR A 170 9.47 3.98 0.94
CA THR A 170 8.42 4.28 1.92
C THR A 170 8.61 3.51 3.21
N GLU A 171 8.53 4.19 4.34
CA GLU A 171 8.63 3.58 5.67
C GLU A 171 7.25 3.23 6.27
N GLN A 172 6.19 3.75 5.66
CA GLN A 172 4.83 3.67 6.20
C GLN A 172 4.02 2.60 5.49
N VAL A 173 3.25 1.81 6.25
CA VAL A 173 2.44 0.72 5.69
C VAL A 173 1.36 1.23 4.73
N SER A 174 0.83 2.43 4.97
CA SER A 174 -0.16 3.09 4.10
C SER A 174 0.38 3.38 2.69
N GLY A 175 1.70 3.52 2.56
CA GLY A 175 2.39 3.69 1.28
C GLY A 175 3.09 2.42 0.79
N ALA A 176 2.89 1.27 1.43
CA ALA A 176 3.67 0.06 1.15
C ALA A 176 3.55 -0.39 -0.32
N LEU A 177 4.65 -0.88 -0.88
CA LEU A 177 4.80 -1.13 -2.31
C LEU A 177 4.28 -2.52 -2.68
N LYS A 178 3.20 -2.57 -3.48
CA LYS A 178 2.61 -3.84 -3.94
C LYS A 178 3.57 -4.62 -4.83
N ALA A 179 3.73 -5.91 -4.52
CA ALA A 179 4.42 -6.90 -5.34
C ALA A 179 3.43 -7.60 -6.30
N TYR A 180 3.93 -8.06 -7.45
CA TYR A 180 3.14 -8.89 -8.37
C TYR A 180 3.10 -10.33 -7.87
N GLY A 181 1.91 -10.86 -7.60
CA GLY A 181 1.71 -12.23 -7.12
C GLY A 181 1.21 -13.16 -8.21
N LYS A 182 1.86 -14.32 -8.38
CA LYS A 182 1.39 -15.42 -9.22
C LYS A 182 1.83 -16.76 -8.62
N ASP A 183 0.91 -17.73 -8.56
CA ASP A 183 1.18 -19.08 -8.04
C ASP A 183 1.80 -19.09 -6.62
N ASN A 184 1.38 -18.14 -5.78
CA ASN A 184 1.89 -17.88 -4.41
C ASN A 184 3.35 -17.41 -4.34
N ILE A 185 3.88 -16.90 -5.46
CA ILE A 185 5.19 -16.27 -5.56
C ILE A 185 4.97 -14.79 -5.85
N PHE A 186 5.55 -13.92 -5.04
CA PHE A 186 5.40 -12.48 -5.14
C PHE A 186 6.73 -11.84 -5.53
N THR A 187 6.74 -11.05 -6.61
CA THR A 187 7.95 -10.40 -7.12
C THR A 187 7.78 -8.89 -7.22
N LYS A 188 8.77 -8.13 -6.77
CA LYS A 188 8.88 -6.69 -6.93
C LYS A 188 10.27 -6.34 -7.42
N TYR A 189 10.37 -5.39 -8.35
CA TYR A 189 11.63 -4.81 -8.76
C TYR A 189 11.72 -3.38 -8.26
N LEU A 190 12.69 -3.05 -7.40
CA LEU A 190 12.75 -1.74 -6.76
C LEU A 190 14.18 -1.41 -6.31
N LYS A 191 14.40 -0.15 -5.93
CA LYS A 191 15.63 0.23 -5.22
C LYS A 191 15.60 -0.31 -3.79
N LEU A 192 16.71 -0.88 -3.35
CA LEU A 192 16.98 -1.17 -1.94
C LEU A 192 18.18 -0.35 -1.47
N THR A 193 18.07 0.25 -0.30
CA THR A 193 19.11 1.06 0.36
C THR A 193 19.88 0.21 1.36
N LYS A 194 21.20 0.17 1.23
CA LYS A 194 22.12 -0.55 2.13
C LYS A 194 21.87 -0.17 3.60
N ASP A 195 21.93 -1.17 4.46
CA ASP A 195 21.69 -1.11 5.90
C ASP A 195 20.26 -0.71 6.30
N GLY A 196 19.35 -0.47 5.34
CA GLY A 196 17.95 -0.23 5.60
C GLY A 196 17.23 -1.48 6.11
N LEU A 197 16.16 -1.25 6.87
CA LEU A 197 15.25 -2.28 7.35
C LEU A 197 14.04 -2.40 6.44
N PHE A 198 13.46 -3.60 6.34
CA PHE A 198 12.19 -3.79 5.66
C PHE A 198 11.41 -4.98 6.24
N LYS A 199 10.14 -5.05 5.88
CA LYS A 199 9.27 -6.22 6.06
C LYS A 199 8.17 -6.19 5.00
N PHE A 200 7.31 -7.21 5.03
CA PHE A 200 6.11 -7.23 4.19
C PHE A 200 4.84 -7.26 5.04
N SER A 201 3.73 -6.84 4.44
CA SER A 201 2.37 -6.96 4.97
C SER A 201 1.44 -7.51 3.89
N ASP A 202 0.32 -8.11 4.29
CA ASP A 202 -0.75 -8.55 3.39
C ASP A 202 -1.70 -7.43 2.95
N LYS A 203 -1.58 -6.23 3.56
CA LYS A 203 -2.36 -5.03 3.21
C LYS A 203 -1.63 -3.74 3.61
N GLN A 204 -2.04 -2.62 3.00
CA GLN A 204 -1.55 -1.27 3.31
C GLN A 204 -2.24 -0.68 4.56
N ALA A 205 -2.26 -1.42 5.67
CA ALA A 205 -2.87 -1.02 6.94
C ALA A 205 -2.14 -1.64 8.14
N ASP A 206 -2.21 -0.97 9.30
CA ASP A 206 -1.49 -1.36 10.53
C ASP A 206 -1.98 -2.68 11.15
N ASP A 207 -3.17 -3.15 10.77
CA ASP A 207 -3.78 -4.40 11.24
C ASP A 207 -3.48 -5.59 10.31
N GLY A 208 -2.46 -5.46 9.46
CA GLY A 208 -1.94 -6.50 8.55
C GLY A 208 -1.20 -7.62 9.24
N TYR A 209 -1.09 -8.76 8.55
CA TYR A 209 -0.16 -9.82 8.94
C TYR A 209 1.25 -9.43 8.49
N ASP A 210 2.14 -9.23 9.46
CA ASP A 210 3.55 -8.93 9.19
C ASP A 210 4.33 -10.18 8.78
N TYR A 211 4.98 -10.11 7.62
CA TYR A 211 5.98 -11.06 7.18
C TYR A 211 7.39 -10.49 7.40
N ASN A 212 7.99 -10.88 8.51
CA ASN A 212 9.31 -10.45 8.97
C ASN A 212 10.35 -11.57 8.80
N PHE A 213 11.59 -11.39 9.28
CA PHE A 213 12.71 -12.30 8.96
C PHE A 213 12.40 -13.77 9.28
N GLY A 214 11.75 -14.03 10.42
CA GLY A 214 11.39 -15.37 10.88
C GLY A 214 10.27 -16.04 10.09
N LYS A 215 9.73 -15.42 9.04
CA LYS A 215 8.66 -15.98 8.19
C LYS A 215 9.17 -16.66 6.91
N PHE A 216 10.47 -16.76 6.73
CA PHE A 216 11.07 -17.49 5.62
C PHE A 216 12.09 -18.49 6.15
N ALA A 217 12.06 -19.71 5.61
CA ALA A 217 12.98 -20.79 5.98
C ALA A 217 14.36 -20.60 5.35
N THR A 218 14.39 -20.01 4.16
CA THR A 218 15.62 -19.72 3.41
C THR A 218 15.58 -18.28 2.91
N VAL A 219 16.70 -17.58 3.05
CA VAL A 219 16.84 -16.16 2.72
C VAL A 219 18.15 -15.94 1.95
N SER A 220 18.25 -14.86 1.18
CA SER A 220 19.49 -14.50 0.48
C SER A 220 20.59 -14.04 1.44
N ASP A 221 21.85 -14.20 1.03
CA ASP A 221 23.02 -13.82 1.86
C ASP A 221 23.15 -12.31 2.09
N ASN A 222 22.46 -11.48 1.30
CA ASN A 222 22.43 -10.02 1.40
C ASN A 222 21.30 -9.50 2.31
N ILE A 223 20.72 -10.35 3.15
CA ILE A 223 19.77 -9.98 4.20
C ILE A 223 20.07 -10.72 5.50
N GLU A 224 19.88 -10.02 6.63
CA GLU A 224 20.03 -10.59 7.97
C GLU A 224 18.83 -10.21 8.86
N ALA A 225 18.68 -10.90 9.99
CA ALA A 225 17.68 -10.52 11.00
C ALA A 225 18.08 -9.19 11.62
N ALA A 226 17.15 -8.23 11.64
CA ALA A 226 17.33 -7.02 12.41
C ALA A 226 17.32 -7.36 13.91
N ALA A 227 18.20 -6.72 14.67
CA ALA A 227 18.23 -6.82 16.13
C ALA A 227 17.19 -5.88 16.77
N ASP A 228 15.97 -5.89 16.24
CA ASP A 228 14.83 -5.10 16.72
C ASP A 228 13.72 -5.99 17.28
N ASP A 229 12.81 -5.39 18.06
CA ASP A 229 11.72 -6.13 18.70
C ASP A 229 10.74 -6.72 17.67
N ALA A 230 10.66 -6.13 16.48
CA ALA A 230 9.78 -6.55 15.40
C ALA A 230 10.34 -7.71 14.56
N GLY A 231 11.63 -8.04 14.69
CA GLY A 231 12.29 -9.09 13.92
C GLY A 231 12.34 -8.79 12.41
N ASN A 232 12.50 -7.53 12.03
CA ASN A 232 12.51 -7.09 10.63
C ASN A 232 13.69 -7.69 9.84
N PHE A 233 13.66 -7.56 8.52
CA PHE A 233 14.85 -7.80 7.70
C PHE A 233 15.76 -6.57 7.74
N LYS A 234 17.07 -6.79 7.75
CA LYS A 234 18.06 -5.77 7.41
C LYS A 234 18.70 -6.12 6.07
N PHE A 235 18.69 -5.18 5.13
CA PHE A 235 19.36 -5.34 3.85
C PHE A 235 20.85 -4.99 3.96
N THR A 236 21.73 -5.94 3.62
CA THR A 236 23.19 -5.81 3.75
C THR A 236 23.91 -5.69 2.40
N GLY A 237 23.18 -5.83 1.29
CA GLY A 237 23.70 -5.59 -0.06
C GLY A 237 24.02 -4.11 -0.31
N GLU A 238 24.76 -3.84 -1.39
CA GLU A 238 24.98 -2.45 -1.84
C GLU A 238 23.67 -1.78 -2.27
N THR A 239 23.58 -0.45 -2.13
CA THR A 239 22.41 0.28 -2.62
C THR A 239 22.30 0.11 -4.13
N GLY A 240 21.13 -0.32 -4.61
CA GLY A 240 20.94 -0.68 -6.01
C GLY A 240 19.51 -1.09 -6.32
N TRP A 241 19.27 -1.56 -7.55
CA TRP A 241 17.97 -2.01 -8.01
C TRP A 241 17.91 -3.54 -8.07
N TYR A 242 16.92 -4.12 -7.40
CA TYR A 242 16.86 -5.54 -7.09
C TYR A 242 15.54 -6.16 -7.51
N ALA A 243 15.61 -7.42 -7.95
CA ALA A 243 14.47 -8.32 -7.94
C ALA A 243 14.32 -8.91 -6.54
N VAL A 244 13.21 -8.62 -5.87
CA VAL A 244 12.81 -9.19 -4.58
C VAL A 244 11.70 -10.20 -4.84
N THR A 245 11.95 -11.47 -4.58
CA THR A 245 11.00 -12.56 -4.81
C THR A 245 10.74 -13.35 -3.52
N ALA A 246 9.52 -13.24 -3.00
CA ALA A 246 9.01 -14.00 -1.87
C ALA A 246 8.22 -15.21 -2.37
N ASP A 247 8.75 -16.41 -2.18
CA ASP A 247 8.12 -17.68 -2.54
C ASP A 247 7.55 -18.36 -1.29
N PHE A 248 6.23 -18.28 -1.12
CA PHE A 248 5.53 -18.93 -0.02
C PHE A 248 5.30 -20.43 -0.24
N VAL A 249 5.59 -20.96 -1.44
CA VAL A 249 5.55 -22.40 -1.72
C VAL A 249 6.76 -23.10 -1.11
N SER A 250 7.96 -22.53 -1.26
CA SER A 250 9.21 -23.07 -0.72
C SER A 250 9.71 -22.37 0.56
N SER A 251 8.97 -21.39 1.07
CA SER A 251 9.37 -20.54 2.20
C SER A 251 10.73 -19.85 1.95
N ASN A 252 10.95 -19.35 0.73
CA ASN A 252 12.19 -18.71 0.29
C ASN A 252 12.00 -17.21 0.04
N LEU A 253 12.96 -16.39 0.48
CA LEU A 253 13.08 -15.01 0.07
C LEU A 253 14.40 -14.81 -0.69
N SER A 254 14.29 -14.45 -1.97
CA SER A 254 15.44 -14.17 -2.83
C SER A 254 15.53 -12.69 -3.19
N ILE A 255 16.74 -12.12 -3.11
CA ILE A 255 17.03 -10.73 -3.46
C ILE A 255 18.30 -10.69 -4.32
N ALA A 256 18.15 -10.36 -5.60
CA ALA A 256 19.27 -10.36 -6.56
C ALA A 256 19.26 -9.10 -7.43
N PRO A 257 20.44 -8.52 -7.78
CA PRO A 257 20.51 -7.49 -8.81
C PRO A 257 19.94 -8.04 -10.11
N TYR A 258 19.19 -7.22 -10.85
CA TYR A 258 18.67 -7.63 -12.15
C TYR A 258 19.63 -7.21 -13.27
N MET A 259 20.00 -8.15 -14.13
CA MET A 259 20.89 -7.91 -15.26
C MET A 259 20.29 -8.51 -16.54
N VAL A 260 20.49 -7.81 -17.65
CA VAL A 260 20.24 -8.33 -19.00
C VAL A 260 21.55 -8.26 -19.75
N GLU A 261 22.04 -9.40 -20.23
CA GLU A 261 23.39 -9.53 -20.77
C GLU A 261 24.44 -9.01 -19.76
N SER A 262 25.22 -7.99 -20.13
CA SER A 262 26.18 -7.31 -19.24
C SER A 262 25.63 -6.04 -18.58
N THR A 263 24.37 -5.70 -18.84
CA THR A 263 23.74 -4.46 -18.37
C THR A 263 23.01 -4.69 -17.06
N THR A 264 23.51 -4.09 -15.98
CA THR A 264 22.84 -4.08 -14.68
C THR A 264 21.80 -2.95 -14.64
N TYR A 265 20.58 -3.28 -14.24
CA TYR A 265 19.56 -2.28 -13.99
C TYR A 265 19.90 -1.46 -12.74
N GLY A 266 19.92 -0.14 -12.89
CA GLY A 266 20.01 0.84 -11.81
C GLY A 266 18.69 1.56 -11.57
N TYR A 267 18.74 2.52 -10.64
CA TYR A 267 17.61 3.39 -10.27
C TYR A 267 17.83 4.85 -10.69
N ASP A 268 19.08 5.27 -10.94
CA ASP A 268 19.39 6.66 -11.31
C ASP A 268 19.96 6.73 -12.74
N TYR A 269 19.19 7.36 -13.63
CA TYR A 269 19.56 7.62 -15.01
C TYR A 269 19.45 9.13 -15.30
N ASP A 270 20.20 9.65 -16.26
CA ASP A 270 20.04 11.03 -16.70
C ASP A 270 18.71 11.22 -17.44
N ASN A 271 18.33 10.22 -18.25
CA ASN A 271 17.12 10.24 -19.06
C ASN A 271 16.49 8.84 -19.11
N ILE A 272 15.17 8.82 -19.19
CA ILE A 272 14.39 7.71 -19.72
C ILE A 272 13.45 8.25 -20.80
N TYR A 273 12.95 7.37 -21.65
CA TYR A 273 12.13 7.74 -22.81
C TYR A 273 10.84 6.92 -22.85
N MET A 274 9.76 7.52 -23.34
CA MET A 274 8.51 6.84 -23.63
C MET A 274 8.44 6.48 -25.11
N VAL A 275 8.09 5.23 -25.42
CA VAL A 275 7.97 4.69 -26.78
C VAL A 275 6.69 3.87 -26.90
N GLY A 276 5.94 4.01 -27.99
CA GLY A 276 4.70 3.27 -28.17
C GLY A 276 3.81 3.83 -29.25
N GLY A 277 2.57 3.34 -29.30
CA GLY A 277 1.48 3.86 -30.11
C GLY A 277 0.42 4.49 -29.22
N TYR A 278 0.71 5.68 -28.69
CA TYR A 278 -0.13 6.35 -27.69
C TYR A 278 -0.84 7.62 -28.18
N ASN A 279 -0.40 8.18 -29.30
CA ASN A 279 -1.08 9.26 -30.01
C ASN A 279 -0.69 9.26 -31.50
N SER A 280 -1.18 10.24 -32.26
CA SER A 280 -0.94 10.37 -33.71
C SER A 280 0.23 11.28 -34.09
N THR A 281 0.84 11.97 -33.11
CA THR A 281 1.85 13.03 -33.36
C THR A 281 3.27 12.57 -33.05
N ASP A 282 3.44 11.65 -32.10
CA ASP A 282 4.73 11.09 -31.72
C ASP A 282 5.09 9.83 -32.56
N PRO A 283 6.38 9.48 -32.66
CA PRO A 283 6.81 8.31 -33.43
C PRO A 283 6.24 6.98 -32.93
N PHE A 284 5.50 6.28 -33.81
CA PHE A 284 4.86 4.99 -33.50
C PHE A 284 5.89 3.86 -33.38
N TRP A 285 6.12 3.38 -32.15
CA TRP A 285 7.04 2.28 -31.84
C TRP A 285 8.47 2.46 -32.40
N ASP A 286 8.93 3.71 -32.52
CA ASP A 286 10.29 4.03 -32.94
C ASP A 286 11.17 4.36 -31.73
N ALA A 287 11.91 3.36 -31.25
CA ALA A 287 12.81 3.52 -30.11
C ALA A 287 13.95 4.51 -30.38
N GLY A 288 14.36 4.70 -31.65
CA GLY A 288 15.42 5.63 -32.02
C GLY A 288 15.03 7.10 -31.86
N ASN A 289 13.72 7.37 -31.89
CA ASN A 289 13.13 8.69 -31.75
C ASN A 289 12.15 8.77 -30.56
N ALA A 290 12.32 7.88 -29.56
CA ALA A 290 11.49 7.87 -28.37
C ALA A 290 11.55 9.20 -27.62
N VAL A 291 10.43 9.59 -27.00
CA VAL A 291 10.26 10.92 -26.40
C VAL A 291 10.86 10.94 -25.00
N ALA A 292 11.78 11.86 -24.74
CA ALA A 292 12.43 11.99 -23.45
C ALA A 292 11.44 12.43 -22.35
N MET A 293 11.53 11.80 -21.19
CA MET A 293 10.81 12.20 -19.97
C MET A 293 11.63 13.24 -19.19
N THR A 294 10.94 14.06 -18.39
CA THR A 294 11.59 15.04 -17.50
C THR A 294 11.97 14.37 -16.17
N LYS A 295 13.26 14.35 -15.82
CA LYS A 295 13.72 13.93 -14.49
C LYS A 295 13.29 14.97 -13.44
N LYS A 296 12.53 14.53 -12.43
CA LYS A 296 12.09 15.39 -11.31
C LYS A 296 13.01 15.30 -10.11
N SER A 297 13.50 14.09 -9.85
CA SER A 297 14.46 13.78 -8.79
C SER A 297 15.19 12.47 -9.13
N GLU A 298 16.07 12.00 -8.25
CA GLU A 298 16.75 10.70 -8.41
C GLU A 298 15.73 9.57 -8.63
N GLY A 299 15.81 8.91 -9.79
CA GLY A 299 14.94 7.80 -10.16
C GLY A 299 13.47 8.11 -10.45
N VAL A 300 13.06 9.39 -10.42
CA VAL A 300 11.67 9.80 -10.71
C VAL A 300 11.60 10.66 -11.96
N PHE A 301 10.77 10.25 -12.90
CA PHE A 301 10.60 10.89 -14.20
C PHE A 301 9.13 11.10 -14.51
N THR A 302 8.81 12.20 -15.17
CA THR A 302 7.44 12.54 -15.57
C THR A 302 7.38 12.97 -17.02
N ILE A 303 6.26 12.70 -17.69
CA ILE A 303 5.93 13.29 -18.98
C ILE A 303 4.44 13.63 -19.04
N GLU A 304 4.11 14.77 -19.64
CA GLU A 304 2.74 15.10 -20.02
C GLU A 304 2.52 14.69 -21.47
N LYS A 305 1.55 13.79 -21.71
CA LYS A 305 1.20 13.36 -23.06
C LYS A 305 -0.30 13.16 -23.25
N GLU A 306 -0.74 13.47 -24.46
CA GLU A 306 -2.02 12.99 -24.95
C GLU A 306 -1.95 11.47 -25.09
N LEU A 307 -2.91 10.79 -24.47
CA LEU A 307 -3.14 9.35 -24.62
C LEU A 307 -4.52 9.16 -25.25
N GLN A 308 -4.59 8.31 -26.27
CA GLN A 308 -5.84 7.83 -26.85
C GLN A 308 -6.30 6.54 -26.17
N ASP A 309 -7.60 6.27 -26.20
CA ASP A 309 -8.15 4.98 -25.79
C ASP A 309 -7.48 3.80 -26.54
N GLY A 310 -7.14 2.74 -25.81
CA GLY A 310 -6.41 1.59 -26.34
C GLY A 310 -4.92 1.83 -26.62
N ALA A 311 -4.33 2.92 -26.13
CA ALA A 311 -2.90 3.18 -26.27
C ALA A 311 -2.05 2.05 -25.68
N GLU A 312 -0.93 1.74 -26.34
CA GLU A 312 0.10 0.84 -25.83
C GLU A 312 1.48 1.50 -25.86
N PHE A 313 2.24 1.39 -24.77
CA PHE A 313 3.58 1.97 -24.69
C PHE A 313 4.50 1.26 -23.68
N LYS A 314 5.78 1.64 -23.70
CA LYS A 314 6.84 1.20 -22.80
C LYS A 314 7.77 2.36 -22.46
N PHE A 315 8.68 2.12 -21.52
CA PHE A 315 9.77 3.03 -21.20
C PHE A 315 11.12 2.39 -21.56
N ILE A 316 12.07 3.18 -22.05
CA ILE A 316 13.42 2.73 -22.40
C ILE A 316 14.47 3.66 -21.81
N GLY A 317 15.62 3.12 -21.42
CA GLY A 317 16.73 3.86 -20.81
C GLY A 317 17.71 4.46 -21.84
N GLN A 318 17.51 4.11 -23.11
CA GLN A 318 18.28 4.59 -24.25
C GLN A 318 17.34 4.71 -25.45
N GLN A 319 17.67 5.56 -26.43
CA GLN A 319 16.92 5.66 -27.69
C GLN A 319 17.24 4.49 -28.65
N SER A 320 17.01 3.27 -28.17
CA SER A 320 17.00 2.01 -28.91
C SER A 320 16.36 0.94 -28.02
N TRP A 321 15.93 -0.18 -28.60
CA TRP A 321 15.39 -1.29 -27.79
C TRP A 321 16.39 -1.87 -26.80
N GLY A 322 17.70 -1.69 -27.04
CA GLY A 322 18.82 -1.88 -26.09
C GLY A 322 18.64 -2.99 -25.05
N ASP A 323 19.15 -2.77 -23.85
CA ASP A 323 18.92 -3.67 -22.70
C ASP A 323 18.06 -3.04 -21.62
N LEU A 324 18.05 -1.71 -21.49
CA LEU A 324 17.21 -0.99 -20.54
C LEU A 324 15.85 -0.70 -21.14
N ASP A 325 14.91 -1.60 -20.86
CA ASP A 325 13.50 -1.49 -21.20
C ASP A 325 12.68 -1.80 -19.93
N TRP A 326 11.63 -1.01 -19.71
CA TRP A 326 10.62 -1.22 -18.70
C TRP A 326 9.21 -1.19 -19.28
N GLY A 327 8.30 -1.91 -18.62
CA GLY A 327 6.88 -1.95 -18.98
C GLY A 327 6.05 -2.51 -17.84
N ASN A 328 4.83 -2.94 -18.18
CA ASN A 328 3.94 -3.59 -17.21
C ASN A 328 4.49 -4.96 -16.81
N ILE A 329 4.42 -5.32 -15.54
CA ILE A 329 4.92 -6.60 -15.06
C ILE A 329 4.16 -7.80 -15.65
N ALA A 330 4.94 -8.83 -16.03
CA ALA A 330 4.53 -10.15 -16.51
C ALA A 330 3.78 -10.22 -17.85
N GLU A 331 2.73 -9.42 -18.05
CA GLU A 331 1.87 -9.45 -19.23
C GLU A 331 1.37 -8.06 -19.58
N LYS A 332 0.73 -7.90 -20.75
CA LYS A 332 0.14 -6.61 -21.14
C LYS A 332 -0.91 -6.17 -20.13
N GLY A 333 -0.87 -4.90 -19.75
CA GLY A 333 -1.86 -4.37 -18.80
C GLY A 333 -1.46 -3.03 -18.19
N GLN A 334 -2.22 -2.60 -17.18
CA GLN A 334 -2.00 -1.35 -16.44
C GLN A 334 -1.92 -1.61 -14.92
N SER A 335 -1.04 -2.53 -14.49
CA SER A 335 -0.94 -2.90 -13.07
C SER A 335 -0.37 -1.79 -12.17
N GLY A 336 0.28 -0.78 -12.75
CA GLY A 336 1.08 0.22 -12.03
C GLY A 336 2.40 -0.31 -11.48
N ILE A 337 2.71 -1.60 -11.66
CA ILE A 337 3.96 -2.24 -11.25
C ILE A 337 4.90 -2.32 -12.45
N LEU A 338 6.06 -1.70 -12.30
CA LEU A 338 7.09 -1.64 -13.34
C LEU A 338 7.98 -2.88 -13.28
N ALA A 339 8.31 -3.45 -14.43
CA ALA A 339 9.24 -4.58 -14.53
C ALA A 339 10.30 -4.38 -15.62
N PRO A 340 11.48 -5.00 -15.47
CA PRO A 340 12.56 -4.89 -16.44
C PRO A 340 12.35 -5.82 -17.65
N LYS A 341 13.19 -5.66 -18.67
CA LYS A 341 13.19 -6.46 -19.89
C LYS A 341 13.26 -7.95 -19.58
N GLY A 342 12.43 -8.72 -20.28
CA GLY A 342 12.27 -10.17 -20.06
C GLY A 342 11.33 -10.52 -18.90
N LYS A 343 10.85 -9.53 -18.14
CA LYS A 343 9.86 -9.68 -17.06
C LYS A 343 8.67 -8.73 -17.22
N ASN A 344 8.66 -7.96 -18.31
CA ASN A 344 7.65 -6.97 -18.63
C ASN A 344 6.96 -7.27 -19.96
N ASP A 345 5.87 -6.56 -20.20
CA ASP A 345 5.18 -6.43 -21.48
C ASP A 345 4.67 -4.96 -21.62
N ASN A 346 3.91 -4.67 -22.67
CA ASN A 346 3.38 -3.34 -22.94
C ASN A 346 2.44 -2.86 -21.83
N ILE A 347 2.58 -1.58 -21.48
CA ILE A 347 1.58 -0.87 -20.71
C ILE A 347 0.41 -0.56 -21.65
N THR A 348 -0.79 -0.98 -21.28
CA THR A 348 -2.02 -0.65 -21.99
C THR A 348 -2.74 0.47 -21.27
N PHE A 349 -3.46 1.31 -21.99
CA PHE A 349 -4.27 2.38 -21.44
C PHE A 349 -5.69 2.31 -22.01
N ASP A 350 -6.69 2.28 -21.12
CA ASP A 350 -8.13 2.21 -21.42
C ASP A 350 -8.81 3.38 -20.69
N GLY A 351 -8.82 4.54 -21.34
CA GLY A 351 -9.24 5.81 -20.76
C GLY A 351 -9.59 6.82 -21.84
N ALA A 352 -10.10 7.99 -21.43
CA ALA A 352 -10.54 9.01 -22.37
C ALA A 352 -9.37 9.64 -23.13
N ASP A 353 -9.63 10.05 -24.37
CA ASP A 353 -8.69 10.83 -25.17
C ASP A 353 -8.44 12.19 -24.49
N ALA A 354 -7.32 12.31 -23.77
CA ALA A 354 -6.99 13.48 -22.96
C ALA A 354 -5.48 13.56 -22.70
N VAL A 355 -5.06 14.65 -22.05
CA VAL A 355 -3.68 14.79 -21.57
C VAL A 355 -3.55 14.14 -20.20
N TYR A 356 -2.50 13.34 -20.03
CA TYR A 356 -2.17 12.64 -18.80
C TYR A 356 -0.77 13.03 -18.32
N ASN A 357 -0.62 13.10 -16.99
CA ASN A 357 0.66 13.05 -16.30
C ASN A 357 1.05 11.59 -16.13
N ILE A 358 2.15 11.19 -16.74
CA ILE A 358 2.70 9.83 -16.63
C ILE A 358 3.97 9.92 -15.80
N THR A 359 4.02 9.17 -14.71
CA THR A 359 5.17 9.13 -13.80
C THR A 359 5.81 7.74 -13.82
N VAL A 360 7.14 7.69 -13.85
CA VAL A 360 7.93 6.48 -13.63
C VAL A 360 8.77 6.71 -12.39
N ASP A 361 8.64 5.83 -11.40
CA ASP A 361 9.43 5.82 -10.18
C ASP A 361 10.22 4.51 -10.10
N LEU A 362 11.51 4.59 -10.41
CA LEU A 362 12.42 3.46 -10.35
C LEU A 362 12.79 3.07 -8.92
N ASN A 363 12.68 4.00 -7.95
CA ASN A 363 12.90 3.68 -6.54
C ASN A 363 11.79 2.79 -6.01
N ALA A 364 10.54 3.10 -6.36
CA ALA A 364 9.36 2.33 -5.99
C ALA A 364 9.07 1.14 -6.93
N GLY A 365 9.65 1.13 -8.14
CA GLY A 365 9.34 0.11 -9.14
C GLY A 365 7.91 0.22 -9.64
N THR A 366 7.46 1.43 -9.93
CA THR A 366 6.08 1.73 -10.30
C THR A 366 6.02 2.71 -11.47
N TYR A 367 4.84 2.77 -12.07
CA TYR A 367 4.44 3.86 -12.95
C TYR A 367 2.99 4.27 -12.61
N SER A 368 2.65 5.54 -12.84
CA SER A 368 1.29 6.04 -12.73
C SER A 368 0.87 6.80 -13.99
N ILE A 369 -0.43 6.83 -14.24
CA ILE A 369 -1.07 7.56 -15.34
C ILE A 369 -2.25 8.30 -14.73
N GLU A 370 -2.12 9.62 -14.63
CA GLU A 370 -3.10 10.46 -13.95
C GLU A 370 -3.61 11.52 -14.92
N ALA A 371 -4.93 11.68 -15.04
CA ALA A 371 -5.50 12.70 -15.92
C ALA A 371 -4.97 14.07 -15.52
N LYS A 372 -4.46 14.85 -16.47
CA LYS A 372 -4.06 16.23 -16.22
C LYS A 372 -5.33 17.04 -15.93
N PRO A 373 -5.46 17.66 -14.76
CA PRO A 373 -6.61 18.51 -14.47
C PRO A 373 -6.72 19.63 -15.52
N VAL A 374 -7.93 19.84 -16.04
CA VAL A 374 -8.26 20.96 -16.92
C VAL A 374 -9.12 21.91 -16.11
N PHE A 375 -8.59 23.11 -15.86
CA PHE A 375 -9.31 24.17 -15.17
C PHE A 375 -9.95 25.14 -16.18
N PRO A 376 -11.12 25.71 -15.86
CA PRO A 376 -11.70 26.78 -16.69
C PRO A 376 -10.75 27.98 -16.72
N THR A 377 -10.78 28.76 -17.79
CA THR A 377 -9.98 30.00 -17.90
C THR A 377 -10.68 31.21 -17.29
N GLU A 378 -11.98 31.11 -17.07
CA GLU A 378 -12.84 32.15 -16.51
C GLU A 378 -13.71 31.56 -15.40
N LEU A 379 -14.02 32.39 -14.40
CA LEU A 379 -14.92 32.03 -13.31
C LEU A 379 -15.73 33.26 -12.91
N TYR A 380 -17.00 33.05 -12.59
CA TYR A 380 -17.95 34.09 -12.24
C TYR A 380 -18.68 33.73 -10.95
N MET A 381 -19.23 34.74 -10.27
CA MET A 381 -20.21 34.54 -9.19
C MET A 381 -21.55 35.22 -9.52
N THR A 382 -22.64 34.69 -8.97
CA THR A 382 -23.95 35.34 -8.92
C THR A 382 -24.65 34.99 -7.62
N GLY A 383 -25.53 35.86 -7.15
CA GLY A 383 -26.30 35.59 -5.94
C GLY A 383 -26.98 36.83 -5.40
N ASN A 384 -28.04 36.62 -4.63
CA ASN A 384 -28.76 37.71 -3.99
C ASN A 384 -27.99 38.38 -2.83
N GLY A 385 -26.89 37.77 -2.38
CA GLY A 385 -26.04 38.29 -1.30
C GLY A 385 -24.81 39.08 -1.76
N VAL A 386 -24.49 39.12 -3.06
CA VAL A 386 -23.25 39.71 -3.59
C VAL A 386 -23.51 40.83 -4.60
N GLY A 387 -22.52 41.69 -4.81
CA GLY A 387 -22.50 42.69 -5.88
C GLY A 387 -23.48 43.86 -5.69
N PRO A 388 -23.83 44.56 -6.79
CA PRO A 388 -24.82 45.65 -6.79
C PRO A 388 -26.23 45.18 -6.42
N ASP A 389 -27.12 46.12 -6.10
CA ASP A 389 -28.48 45.80 -5.62
C ASP A 389 -29.34 45.08 -6.66
N ASP A 390 -29.03 45.21 -7.95
CA ASP A 390 -29.72 44.54 -9.05
C ASP A 390 -29.15 43.14 -9.39
N GLU A 391 -28.12 42.69 -8.68
CA GLU A 391 -27.63 41.32 -8.73
C GLU A 391 -28.51 40.40 -7.86
N ASP A 392 -29.16 39.43 -8.51
CA ASP A 392 -30.09 38.48 -7.88
C ASP A 392 -30.21 37.21 -8.74
N TRP A 393 -29.19 36.34 -8.71
CA TRP A 393 -29.14 35.06 -9.44
C TRP A 393 -29.32 35.17 -10.97
N ASN A 394 -29.06 36.36 -11.51
CA ASN A 394 -29.43 36.75 -12.86
C ASN A 394 -28.23 36.98 -13.79
N TRP A 395 -26.99 36.85 -13.28
CA TRP A 395 -25.73 37.04 -14.00
C TRP A 395 -25.58 38.42 -14.65
N LYS A 396 -26.35 39.43 -14.24
CA LYS A 396 -26.42 40.73 -14.93
C LYS A 396 -25.11 41.51 -14.86
N ASN A 397 -24.42 41.45 -13.73
CA ASN A 397 -23.20 42.22 -13.51
C ASN A 397 -21.93 41.45 -13.86
N GLU A 398 -22.06 40.19 -14.33
CA GLU A 398 -20.94 39.31 -14.71
C GLU A 398 -19.78 39.39 -13.72
N LEU A 399 -20.04 39.13 -12.43
CA LEU A 399 -19.06 39.29 -11.34
C LEU A 399 -17.90 38.29 -11.49
N GLN A 400 -17.00 38.58 -12.43
CA GLN A 400 -15.90 37.71 -12.83
C GLN A 400 -14.80 37.75 -11.77
N PHE A 401 -14.26 36.59 -11.47
CA PHE A 401 -13.04 36.45 -10.69
C PHE A 401 -11.81 36.81 -11.54
N VAL A 402 -10.76 37.27 -10.89
CA VAL A 402 -9.46 37.49 -11.49
C VAL A 402 -8.67 36.17 -11.42
N PRO A 403 -8.23 35.60 -12.56
CA PRO A 403 -7.33 34.44 -12.54
C PRO A 403 -5.95 34.84 -12.02
N VAL A 404 -5.32 33.97 -11.23
CA VAL A 404 -3.98 34.21 -10.69
C VAL A 404 -2.93 33.88 -11.76
N ASN A 405 -1.92 34.74 -11.91
CA ASN A 405 -0.88 34.54 -12.91
C ASN A 405 -0.10 33.24 -12.68
N SER A 406 0.05 32.41 -13.72
CA SER A 406 0.78 31.14 -13.65
C SER A 406 0.20 30.08 -12.70
N HIS A 407 -1.04 30.27 -12.21
CA HIS A 407 -1.80 29.33 -11.38
C HIS A 407 -3.21 29.15 -11.96
N PRO A 408 -3.37 28.33 -13.03
CA PRO A 408 -4.64 28.18 -13.76
C PRO A 408 -5.82 27.65 -12.93
N GLU A 409 -5.56 27.06 -11.77
CA GLU A 409 -6.52 26.54 -10.81
C GLU A 409 -7.08 27.59 -9.84
N LEU A 410 -6.45 28.77 -9.76
CA LEU A 410 -6.65 29.71 -8.67
C LEU A 410 -7.27 31.03 -9.15
N PHE A 411 -8.32 31.45 -8.47
CA PHE A 411 -9.11 32.64 -8.79
C PHE A 411 -9.36 33.47 -7.54
N TRP A 412 -9.39 34.79 -7.67
CA TRP A 412 -9.72 35.68 -6.55
C TRP A 412 -10.67 36.81 -6.94
N LYS A 413 -11.41 37.34 -5.97
CA LYS A 413 -12.25 38.53 -6.16
C LYS A 413 -12.49 39.26 -4.85
N ILE A 414 -12.27 40.57 -4.83
CA ILE A 414 -12.87 41.44 -3.82
C ILE A 414 -14.27 41.81 -4.28
N VAL A 415 -15.29 41.50 -3.47
CA VAL A 415 -16.70 41.71 -3.79
C VAL A 415 -17.46 42.31 -2.61
N TRP A 416 -18.45 43.15 -2.90
CA TRP A 416 -19.38 43.63 -1.89
C TRP A 416 -20.37 42.53 -1.50
N MET A 417 -20.47 42.21 -0.22
CA MET A 417 -21.46 41.30 0.34
C MET A 417 -22.50 42.07 1.16
N LYS A 418 -23.77 41.73 1.00
CA LYS A 418 -24.93 42.52 1.48
C LYS A 418 -25.32 42.25 2.95
N GLY A 419 -24.54 41.44 3.68
CA GLY A 419 -24.84 41.07 5.07
C GLY A 419 -25.93 39.99 5.24
N SER A 420 -26.53 39.55 4.14
CA SER A 420 -27.50 38.45 4.08
C SER A 420 -27.62 37.96 2.63
N GLY A 421 -28.18 36.76 2.45
CA GLY A 421 -28.29 36.12 1.14
C GLY A 421 -27.19 35.09 0.88
N ASN A 422 -27.14 34.59 -0.35
CA ASN A 422 -26.21 33.56 -0.77
C ASN A 422 -25.67 33.85 -2.18
N PHE A 423 -24.67 33.07 -2.59
CA PHE A 423 -24.14 33.08 -3.95
C PHE A 423 -23.67 31.68 -4.38
N LYS A 424 -23.46 31.52 -5.70
CA LYS A 424 -22.75 30.40 -6.33
C LYS A 424 -21.72 30.92 -7.33
N CYS A 425 -20.82 30.03 -7.72
CA CYS A 425 -19.82 30.28 -8.75
C CYS A 425 -20.09 29.40 -9.99
N ALA A 426 -19.65 29.84 -11.17
CA ALA A 426 -19.72 29.04 -12.39
C ALA A 426 -18.62 29.45 -13.39
N PRO A 427 -18.19 28.54 -14.29
CA PRO A 427 -17.16 28.85 -15.30
C PRO A 427 -17.66 29.76 -16.44
N GLN A 428 -18.94 30.15 -16.42
CA GLN A 428 -19.53 31.13 -17.32
C GLN A 428 -20.62 31.93 -16.59
N ALA A 429 -20.94 33.13 -17.07
CA ALA A 429 -22.02 33.97 -16.54
C ALA A 429 -23.42 33.47 -16.98
N ALA A 430 -23.70 32.17 -16.81
CA ALA A 430 -24.95 31.54 -17.17
C ALA A 430 -25.15 30.18 -16.46
N TRP A 431 -26.41 29.80 -16.27
CA TRP A 431 -26.83 28.47 -15.82
C TRP A 431 -26.72 27.43 -16.95
N ALA A 432 -25.50 27.16 -17.39
CA ALA A 432 -25.18 26.22 -18.48
C ALA A 432 -24.45 24.94 -18.00
N GLY A 433 -24.45 24.70 -16.68
CA GLY A 433 -23.75 23.58 -16.05
C GLY A 433 -22.36 23.96 -15.53
N GLY A 434 -21.83 23.15 -14.60
CA GLY A 434 -20.56 23.43 -13.94
C GLY A 434 -20.64 24.47 -12.82
N ASP A 435 -21.84 24.92 -12.45
CA ASP A 435 -22.02 25.76 -11.27
C ASP A 435 -21.76 24.98 -9.98
N PHE A 436 -21.24 25.68 -8.98
CA PHE A 436 -20.90 25.10 -7.69
C PHE A 436 -21.08 26.11 -6.57
N GLY A 437 -21.15 25.59 -5.35
CA GLY A 437 -21.09 26.35 -4.12
C GLY A 437 -20.29 25.57 -3.08
N ARG A 438 -20.85 25.37 -1.90
CA ARG A 438 -20.20 24.67 -0.78
C ARG A 438 -20.72 23.24 -0.54
N ASP A 439 -19.89 22.46 0.13
CA ASP A 439 -20.25 21.26 0.87
C ASP A 439 -19.92 21.48 2.36
N GLY A 440 -20.89 21.25 3.23
CA GLY A 440 -20.74 21.50 4.67
C GLY A 440 -20.54 22.98 5.06
N ASP A 441 -20.16 23.18 6.33
CA ASP A 441 -19.88 24.50 6.92
C ASP A 441 -18.40 24.87 6.81
N ALA A 442 -18.12 26.17 6.77
CA ALA A 442 -16.74 26.65 6.69
C ALA A 442 -15.99 26.38 7.98
N THR A 443 -14.70 26.04 7.83
CA THR A 443 -13.72 26.08 8.92
C THR A 443 -12.79 27.26 8.66
N ASN A 444 -12.75 28.23 9.59
CA ASN A 444 -11.94 29.44 9.46
C ASN A 444 -12.16 30.21 8.13
N GLY A 445 -13.40 30.31 7.67
CA GLY A 445 -13.74 31.01 6.42
C GLY A 445 -13.56 30.18 5.15
N VAL A 446 -13.06 28.94 5.24
CA VAL A 446 -12.84 28.05 4.09
C VAL A 446 -13.93 26.99 4.01
N TYR A 447 -14.67 26.97 2.91
CA TYR A 447 -15.63 25.95 2.54
C TYR A 447 -14.99 24.89 1.65
N ALA A 448 -15.39 23.63 1.81
CA ALA A 448 -15.20 22.63 0.77
C ALA A 448 -16.13 22.94 -0.41
N LYS A 449 -15.67 22.75 -1.65
CA LYS A 449 -16.47 22.98 -2.85
C LYS A 449 -17.52 21.89 -3.01
N GLY A 450 -18.78 22.29 -3.18
CA GLY A 450 -19.93 21.38 -3.33
C GLY A 450 -21.05 21.96 -4.18
N GLY A 451 -22.28 21.48 -3.97
CA GLY A 451 -23.45 21.88 -4.76
C GLY A 451 -24.35 22.93 -4.11
N THR A 452 -24.21 23.18 -2.80
CA THR A 452 -25.12 24.02 -2.01
C THR A 452 -24.73 25.49 -2.08
N ASP A 453 -25.69 26.41 -2.05
CA ASP A 453 -25.41 27.84 -2.06
C ASP A 453 -24.52 28.28 -0.87
N ILE A 454 -23.65 29.25 -1.13
CA ILE A 454 -22.70 29.77 -0.14
C ILE A 454 -23.33 30.97 0.56
N PRO A 455 -23.54 30.95 1.89
CA PRO A 455 -24.07 32.09 2.61
C PRO A 455 -23.01 33.18 2.71
N VAL A 456 -23.43 34.44 2.57
CA VAL A 456 -22.54 35.58 2.84
C VAL A 456 -22.45 35.85 4.35
N PRO A 457 -21.36 36.48 4.84
CA PRO A 457 -21.25 36.94 6.21
C PRO A 457 -22.40 37.87 6.62
N ALA A 458 -22.75 37.88 7.91
CA ALA A 458 -23.84 38.69 8.45
C ALA A 458 -23.54 40.22 8.42
N THR A 459 -22.27 40.59 8.32
CA THR A 459 -21.84 41.99 8.23
C THR A 459 -21.73 42.36 6.76
N ALA A 460 -22.41 43.43 6.34
CA ALA A 460 -22.26 43.96 5.00
C ALA A 460 -20.90 44.66 4.83
N GLY A 461 -20.24 44.46 3.69
CA GLY A 461 -18.92 45.02 3.44
C GLY A 461 -18.21 44.40 2.25
N TYR A 462 -16.99 44.84 1.96
CA TYR A 462 -16.10 44.14 1.06
C TYR A 462 -15.53 42.88 1.72
N TYR A 463 -15.47 41.80 0.94
CA TYR A 463 -14.83 40.54 1.28
C TYR A 463 -13.97 40.06 0.12
N MET A 464 -12.89 39.36 0.44
CA MET A 464 -12.13 38.57 -0.52
C MET A 464 -12.76 37.20 -0.65
N VAL A 465 -12.90 36.73 -1.89
CA VAL A 465 -13.23 35.33 -2.19
C VAL A 465 -12.08 34.73 -2.98
N VAL A 466 -11.55 33.60 -2.51
CA VAL A 466 -10.53 32.80 -3.22
C VAL A 466 -11.14 31.47 -3.57
N VAL A 467 -11.00 31.04 -4.83
CA VAL A 467 -11.41 29.71 -5.29
C VAL A 467 -10.18 28.96 -5.76
N ASP A 468 -9.93 27.81 -5.13
CA ASP A 468 -8.86 26.89 -5.48
C ASP A 468 -9.48 25.60 -6.01
N LEU A 469 -9.39 25.41 -7.33
CA LEU A 469 -9.99 24.27 -8.01
C LEU A 469 -9.14 23.00 -7.90
N ALA A 470 -7.85 23.11 -7.59
CA ALA A 470 -6.99 21.94 -7.36
C ALA A 470 -7.30 21.31 -6.00
N ASN A 471 -7.47 22.13 -4.97
CA ASN A 471 -7.79 21.69 -3.61
C ASN A 471 -9.31 21.60 -3.34
N ASN A 472 -10.15 21.99 -4.30
CA ASN A 472 -11.61 22.01 -4.18
C ASN A 472 -12.10 22.84 -2.98
N THR A 473 -11.59 24.07 -2.81
CA THR A 473 -11.98 24.97 -1.70
C THR A 473 -12.44 26.34 -2.16
N ILE A 474 -13.21 27.01 -1.30
CA ILE A 474 -13.68 28.38 -1.47
C ILE A 474 -13.48 29.13 -0.14
N GLU A 475 -12.60 30.12 -0.11
CA GLU A 475 -12.39 30.98 1.06
C GLU A 475 -13.24 32.26 0.95
N ILE A 476 -13.82 32.68 2.07
CA ILE A 476 -14.32 34.04 2.29
C ILE A 476 -13.54 34.66 3.44
N ALA A 477 -12.80 35.72 3.17
CA ALA A 477 -11.96 36.41 4.14
C ALA A 477 -12.15 37.94 4.09
N GLU A 478 -11.64 38.64 5.09
CA GLU A 478 -11.51 40.10 5.01
C GLU A 478 -10.57 40.47 3.86
N PRO A 479 -10.88 41.53 3.07
CA PRO A 479 -10.08 41.88 1.92
C PRO A 479 -8.80 42.58 2.36
N LYS A 480 -7.66 42.06 1.91
CA LYS A 480 -6.36 42.73 2.09
C LYS A 480 -5.85 43.22 0.74
N VAL A 481 -5.47 44.49 0.71
CA VAL A 481 -4.79 45.14 -0.41
C VAL A 481 -3.55 45.80 0.14
N TYR A 482 -2.39 45.50 -0.43
CA TYR A 482 -1.12 46.05 0.00
C TYR A 482 -0.48 46.87 -1.12
N GLY A 483 0.26 47.90 -0.72
CA GLY A 483 1.27 48.53 -1.54
C GLY A 483 2.51 47.66 -1.70
N MET A 484 3.28 47.89 -2.76
CA MET A 484 4.54 47.18 -3.01
C MET A 484 5.55 48.06 -3.74
N GLY A 485 6.84 47.78 -3.58
CA GLY A 485 7.93 48.43 -4.29
C GLY A 485 8.42 49.71 -3.62
N ASN A 486 9.26 50.45 -4.35
CA ASN A 486 9.96 51.62 -3.80
C ASN A 486 9.02 52.71 -3.25
N VAL A 487 7.81 52.85 -3.81
CA VAL A 487 6.78 53.77 -3.29
C VAL A 487 6.49 53.48 -1.82
N PHE A 488 6.48 52.19 -1.45
CA PHE A 488 6.17 51.66 -0.13
C PHE A 488 7.40 51.20 0.65
N GLY A 489 8.61 51.57 0.19
CA GLY A 489 9.85 51.36 0.93
C GLY A 489 10.52 49.99 0.76
N GLY A 490 9.99 49.08 -0.05
CA GLY A 490 10.62 47.78 -0.25
C GLY A 490 9.86 46.81 -1.14
N TRP A 491 10.39 45.59 -1.26
CA TRP A 491 9.81 44.49 -2.04
C TRP A 491 9.38 43.30 -1.18
N ASP A 492 9.30 43.51 0.14
CA ASP A 492 8.86 42.51 1.10
C ASP A 492 7.32 42.57 1.21
N GLY A 493 6.65 41.45 0.95
CA GLY A 493 5.20 41.38 1.00
C GLY A 493 4.63 41.36 2.41
N GLY A 494 3.42 41.92 2.56
CA GLY A 494 2.59 41.79 3.75
C GLY A 494 2.94 42.77 4.87
N ASP A 495 3.70 43.83 4.58
CA ASP A 495 4.01 44.86 5.58
C ASP A 495 2.70 45.56 6.04
N PRO A 496 2.37 45.51 7.34
CA PRO A 496 1.20 46.18 7.88
C PRO A 496 1.18 47.71 7.64
N ALA A 497 2.33 48.35 7.42
CA ALA A 497 2.41 49.78 7.10
C ALA A 497 1.87 50.09 5.69
N ASP A 498 1.90 49.10 4.80
CA ASP A 498 1.50 49.23 3.40
C ASP A 498 0.08 48.69 3.13
N LEU A 499 -0.60 48.24 4.19
CA LEU A 499 -1.97 47.73 4.12
C LEU A 499 -2.98 48.88 3.93
N PHE A 500 -3.79 48.76 2.88
CA PHE A 500 -4.88 49.69 2.61
C PHE A 500 -5.99 49.53 3.65
N THR A 501 -6.63 50.64 3.98
CA THR A 501 -7.76 50.68 4.91
C THR A 501 -9.06 50.40 4.18
N VAL A 502 -9.87 49.47 4.71
CA VAL A 502 -11.21 49.16 4.19
C VAL A 502 -12.23 50.12 4.81
N ASP A 503 -12.87 50.95 3.98
CA ASP A 503 -13.96 51.83 4.36
C ASP A 503 -15.29 51.34 3.74
N ASN A 504 -15.95 50.44 4.47
CA ASN A 504 -17.25 49.89 4.07
C ASN A 504 -18.37 50.95 4.05
N THR A 505 -18.23 52.06 4.77
CA THR A 505 -19.25 53.12 4.77
C THR A 505 -19.30 53.82 3.41
N ASN A 506 -18.13 54.13 2.87
CA ASN A 506 -17.99 54.77 1.57
C ASN A 506 -17.79 53.78 0.41
N LYS A 507 -17.77 52.47 0.71
CA LYS A 507 -17.54 51.38 -0.25
C LYS A 507 -16.23 51.59 -1.02
N VAL A 508 -15.16 51.95 -0.31
CA VAL A 508 -13.81 52.07 -0.88
C VAL A 508 -12.76 51.34 -0.03
N ILE A 509 -11.71 50.87 -0.68
CA ILE A 509 -10.46 50.46 -0.04
C ILE A 509 -9.43 51.53 -0.41
N LYS A 510 -8.75 52.11 0.59
CA LYS A 510 -7.97 53.34 0.39
C LYS A 510 -6.61 53.31 1.07
N PHE A 511 -5.68 54.08 0.51
CA PHE A 511 -4.40 54.39 1.12
C PHE A 511 -4.21 55.89 1.11
N ASP A 512 -4.16 56.49 2.29
CA ASP A 512 -4.03 57.94 2.44
C ASP A 512 -2.55 58.30 2.60
N GLY A 513 -2.02 59.12 1.69
CA GLY A 513 -0.65 59.61 1.74
C GLY A 513 0.42 58.55 1.46
N VAL A 514 0.58 58.15 0.19
CA VAL A 514 1.69 57.25 -0.20
C VAL A 514 3.05 57.81 0.28
N PRO A 515 3.98 56.97 0.77
CA PRO A 515 5.11 57.49 1.54
C PRO A 515 6.24 58.06 0.68
N ASN A 516 6.40 57.61 -0.57
CA ASN A 516 7.49 58.04 -1.46
C ASN A 516 7.00 58.23 -2.90
N ASP A 517 7.78 58.99 -3.68
CA ASP A 517 7.59 59.12 -5.12
C ASP A 517 8.01 57.81 -5.84
N GLY A 518 7.29 57.43 -6.90
CA GLY A 518 7.71 56.33 -7.77
C GLY A 518 6.58 55.59 -8.45
N GLU A 519 6.93 54.44 -9.04
CA GLU A 519 5.97 53.56 -9.74
C GLU A 519 5.11 52.77 -8.75
N LEU A 520 3.80 53.00 -8.81
CA LEU A 520 2.81 52.35 -7.98
C LEU A 520 2.70 50.86 -8.31
N ARG A 521 2.73 50.01 -7.27
CA ARG A 521 2.36 48.60 -7.34
C ARG A 521 1.43 48.28 -6.19
N MET A 522 0.39 47.50 -6.46
CA MET A 522 -0.57 47.05 -5.47
C MET A 522 -0.98 45.62 -5.76
N TYR A 523 -1.27 44.86 -4.72
CA TYR A 523 -1.68 43.47 -4.85
C TYR A 523 -2.63 43.06 -3.73
N VAL A 524 -3.27 41.92 -3.90
CA VAL A 524 -4.14 41.32 -2.87
C VAL A 524 -3.46 40.18 -2.14
N ASP A 525 -3.89 39.92 -0.92
CA ASP A 525 -3.46 38.79 -0.10
C ASP A 525 -4.65 38.11 0.58
N ALA A 526 -4.56 36.79 0.77
CA ALA A 526 -5.52 36.01 1.54
C ALA A 526 -4.89 34.68 2.01
N PRO A 527 -5.36 34.10 3.13
CA PRO A 527 -4.78 32.89 3.70
C PRO A 527 -4.66 31.70 2.75
N THR A 528 -5.62 31.48 1.85
CA THR A 528 -5.54 30.39 0.85
C THR A 528 -5.08 30.84 -0.54
N LEU A 529 -4.80 32.14 -0.74
CA LEU A 529 -4.25 32.66 -1.99
C LEU A 529 -2.74 32.40 -2.05
N ASN A 530 -2.38 31.14 -2.34
CA ASN A 530 -1.00 30.67 -2.33
C ASN A 530 -0.24 31.07 -3.60
N CYS A 531 0.13 32.34 -3.72
CA CYS A 531 0.92 32.85 -4.83
C CYS A 531 1.86 33.99 -4.42
N ASP A 532 2.85 34.30 -5.25
CA ASP A 532 3.67 35.50 -5.09
C ASP A 532 2.82 36.76 -5.34
N TRP A 533 3.16 37.87 -4.68
CA TRP A 533 2.41 39.12 -4.74
C TRP A 533 2.11 39.63 -6.16
N TRP A 534 3.07 39.48 -7.09
CA TRP A 534 2.94 39.96 -8.46
C TRP A 534 1.95 39.12 -9.29
N GLN A 535 1.62 37.91 -8.83
CA GLN A 535 0.69 37.02 -9.51
C GLN A 535 -0.78 37.41 -9.26
N ALA A 536 -1.03 38.25 -8.25
CA ALA A 536 -2.33 38.79 -7.89
C ALA A 536 -2.31 40.33 -7.78
N GLU A 537 -1.51 40.99 -8.63
CA GLU A 537 -1.38 42.45 -8.66
C GLU A 537 -2.41 43.15 -9.57
N PHE A 538 -2.58 44.44 -9.33
CA PHE A 538 -3.41 45.33 -10.12
C PHE A 538 -2.95 46.79 -9.97
N ILE A 539 -3.50 47.69 -10.79
CA ILE A 539 -3.16 49.11 -10.79
C ILE A 539 -4.39 49.98 -11.09
N VAL A 540 -4.26 51.31 -10.96
CA VAL A 540 -5.28 52.27 -11.40
C VAL A 540 -4.87 52.87 -12.74
N LEU A 541 -5.61 52.61 -13.82
CA LEU A 541 -5.40 53.23 -15.13
C LEU A 541 -6.70 53.85 -15.62
N ASN A 542 -6.64 55.08 -16.13
CA ASN A 542 -7.80 55.79 -16.68
C ASN A 542 -9.02 55.78 -15.73
N ASP A 543 -8.77 56.08 -14.46
CA ASP A 543 -9.74 56.10 -13.36
C ASP A 543 -10.45 54.74 -13.08
N LYS A 544 -9.81 53.63 -13.46
CA LYS A 544 -10.33 52.26 -13.27
C LYS A 544 -9.30 51.36 -12.61
N ILE A 545 -9.80 50.36 -11.88
CA ILE A 545 -8.99 49.25 -11.39
C ILE A 545 -8.74 48.30 -12.56
N GLU A 546 -7.47 48.12 -12.93
CA GLU A 546 -7.05 47.21 -13.98
C GLU A 546 -6.23 46.08 -13.36
N PHE A 547 -6.68 44.84 -13.54
CA PHE A 547 -6.02 43.65 -13.00
C PHE A 547 -4.96 43.12 -13.96
N ARG A 548 -3.82 42.65 -13.44
CA ARG A 548 -2.82 41.96 -14.27
C ARG A 548 -3.37 40.65 -14.82
N GLY A 549 -4.04 39.87 -13.97
CA GLY A 549 -4.52 38.52 -14.29
C GLY A 549 -3.40 37.64 -14.83
N THR A 550 -3.66 36.94 -15.93
CA THR A 550 -2.68 36.09 -16.63
C THR A 550 -1.75 36.86 -17.58
N GLY A 551 -1.85 38.20 -17.63
CA GLY A 551 -1.06 39.06 -18.51
C GLY A 551 0.39 39.28 -18.05
N GLY A 552 1.15 39.95 -18.93
CA GLY A 552 2.48 40.48 -18.60
C GLY A 552 2.41 41.70 -17.69
N ASP A 553 3.54 42.40 -17.54
CA ASP A 553 3.59 43.65 -16.79
C ASP A 553 2.63 44.70 -17.36
N GLN A 554 1.88 45.35 -16.47
CA GLN A 554 0.92 46.41 -16.81
C GLN A 554 1.63 47.75 -17.06
N ASP A 555 0.96 48.65 -17.78
CA ASP A 555 1.39 50.05 -17.89
C ASP A 555 1.58 50.66 -16.50
N ARG A 556 2.68 51.39 -16.30
CA ARG A 556 3.10 51.92 -14.99
C ARG A 556 2.50 53.29 -14.71
N VAL A 557 2.20 53.53 -13.44
CA VAL A 557 1.65 54.78 -12.93
C VAL A 557 2.59 55.33 -11.88
N ASN A 558 3.03 56.58 -12.05
CA ASN A 558 3.84 57.25 -11.04
C ASN A 558 2.95 58.02 -10.07
N VAL A 559 3.27 57.90 -8.78
CA VAL A 559 2.65 58.66 -7.69
C VAL A 559 3.70 59.54 -7.01
N THR A 560 3.23 60.61 -6.37
CA THR A 560 4.03 61.52 -5.55
C THR A 560 3.72 61.27 -4.08
N ALA A 561 4.72 61.39 -3.22
CA ALA A 561 4.54 61.29 -1.77
C ALA A 561 3.41 62.21 -1.30
N GLY A 562 2.46 61.65 -0.55
CA GLY A 562 1.25 62.33 -0.09
C GLY A 562 0.01 62.08 -0.95
N ASP A 563 0.12 61.56 -2.17
CA ASP A 563 -1.05 61.18 -2.99
C ASP A 563 -1.93 60.16 -2.23
N ASN A 564 -3.25 60.29 -2.39
CA ASN A 564 -4.23 59.35 -1.84
C ASN A 564 -4.76 58.42 -2.94
N ILE A 565 -4.90 57.15 -2.62
CA ILE A 565 -5.44 56.12 -3.52
C ILE A 565 -6.80 55.66 -2.99
N SER A 566 -7.79 55.57 -3.86
CA SER A 566 -9.12 55.05 -3.53
C SER A 566 -9.58 54.04 -4.57
N LEU A 567 -10.06 52.88 -4.11
CA LEU A 567 -10.44 51.73 -4.92
C LEU A 567 -11.88 51.33 -4.60
N ASN A 568 -12.76 51.38 -5.60
CA ASN A 568 -14.14 50.94 -5.49
C ASN A 568 -14.34 49.65 -6.30
N PHE A 569 -14.17 48.50 -5.65
CA PHE A 569 -14.34 47.19 -6.29
C PHE A 569 -15.79 46.87 -6.69
N LEU A 570 -16.78 47.59 -6.15
CA LEU A 570 -18.17 47.44 -6.56
C LEU A 570 -18.44 48.03 -7.95
N THR A 571 -17.82 49.18 -8.27
CA THR A 571 -18.00 49.86 -9.56
C THR A 571 -16.83 49.65 -10.53
N GLY A 572 -15.69 49.14 -10.04
CA GLY A 572 -14.43 49.05 -10.78
C GLY A 572 -13.67 50.38 -10.90
N ALA A 573 -14.11 51.44 -10.23
CA ALA A 573 -13.44 52.73 -10.26
C ALA A 573 -12.21 52.76 -9.36
N GLY A 574 -11.14 53.40 -9.82
CA GLY A 574 -9.95 53.68 -9.02
C GLY A 574 -9.53 55.13 -9.21
N SER A 575 -9.00 55.78 -8.18
CA SER A 575 -8.56 57.17 -8.29
C SER A 575 -7.28 57.42 -7.51
N ILE A 576 -6.42 58.27 -8.05
CA ILE A 576 -5.23 58.81 -7.39
C ILE A 576 -5.40 60.32 -7.33
N THR A 577 -5.39 60.89 -6.13
CA THR A 577 -5.59 62.33 -5.92
C THR A 577 -4.47 62.92 -5.11
N THR A 578 -3.89 64.02 -5.61
CA THR A 578 -2.90 64.79 -4.87
C THR A 578 -3.59 65.62 -3.76
N PRO A 579 -2.99 65.67 -2.55
CA PRO A 579 -3.55 66.39 -1.40
C PRO A 579 -3.74 67.91 -1.62
#